data_AF-A0A2R3IRL0-F1
#
_entry.id   AF-A0A2R3IRL0-F1
#
_cell.length_a   1.000
_cell.length_b   1.000
_cell.length_c   1.000
_cell.angle_alpha   90.00
_cell.angle_beta   90.00
_cell.angle_gamma   90.00
#
_symmetry.space_group_name_H-M   'P 1'
#
loop_
_entity.id
_entity.type
_entity.pdbx_description
1 polymer ?
#
loop_
_entity_poly.entity_id
_entity_poly.type
_entity_poly.pdbx_seq_one_letter_code
_entity_poly.pdbx_strand_id
1 'polypeptide(L)'
;MSGFRHGVAEATEQAVDLVQQVPAAAGQARNPQAITDNAYAARNGNGDEVSGDGWRFRGRGLLQITGRANYRAAGAGLDQPLEQEPELLERPEFAALSAAWWWSKHGLNELADRGEFAAITRRINGGFNGQAERVELWERAKRVLS
;
A
#
# COMPACT_ATOMS: atom_id res chain seq x y z
N MET A 1 51.45 27.92 -20.56
CA MET A 1 50.69 26.65 -20.50
C MET A 1 50.06 26.47 -19.11
N SER A 2 49.10 27.32 -18.72
CA SER A 2 48.46 27.27 -17.39
C SER A 2 46.98 27.61 -17.49
N GLY A 3 46.18 26.67 -17.99
CA GLY A 3 44.73 26.85 -18.14
C GLY A 3 43.93 25.57 -18.21
N PHE A 4 44.59 24.41 -18.35
CA PHE A 4 43.90 23.14 -18.58
C PHE A 4 43.60 22.34 -17.29
N ARG A 5 44.04 22.82 -16.12
CA ARG A 5 43.88 22.09 -14.84
C ARG A 5 42.68 22.52 -14.00
N HIS A 6 41.99 23.61 -14.33
CA HIS A 6 40.84 24.09 -13.54
C HIS A 6 39.47 23.56 -14.03
N GLY A 7 39.29 23.28 -15.33
CA GLY A 7 37.98 22.83 -15.85
C GLY A 7 37.64 21.36 -15.60
N VAL A 8 38.63 20.52 -15.27
CA VAL A 8 38.41 19.08 -15.05
C VAL A 8 37.88 18.81 -13.63
N ALA A 9 38.28 19.63 -12.65
CA ALA A 9 37.87 19.49 -11.26
C ALA A 9 36.39 19.86 -11.04
N GLU A 10 35.91 20.91 -11.72
CA GLU A 10 34.52 21.38 -11.62
C GLU A 10 33.53 20.39 -12.27
N ALA A 11 33.94 19.75 -13.37
CA ALA A 11 33.16 18.70 -14.03
C ALA A 11 33.06 17.41 -13.19
N THR A 12 34.09 17.10 -12.39
CA THR A 12 34.04 15.95 -11.46
C THR A 12 33.16 16.20 -10.24
N GLU A 13 33.12 17.42 -9.69
CA GLU A 13 32.20 17.77 -8.59
C GLU A 13 30.74 17.73 -9.03
N GLN A 14 30.43 18.28 -10.22
CA GLN A 14 29.08 18.20 -10.79
C GLN A 14 28.64 16.76 -11.08
N ALA A 15 29.57 15.88 -11.49
CA ALA A 15 29.28 14.47 -11.69
C ALA A 15 29.04 13.71 -10.38
N VAL A 16 29.72 14.08 -9.28
CA VAL A 16 29.49 13.50 -7.94
C VAL A 16 28.12 13.92 -7.40
N ASP A 17 27.70 15.18 -7.61
CA ASP A 17 26.37 15.67 -7.24
C ASP A 17 25.25 14.99 -8.05
N LEU A 18 25.48 14.72 -9.35
CA LEU A 18 24.54 14.00 -10.21
C LEU A 18 24.35 12.53 -9.79
N VAL A 19 25.37 11.90 -9.21
CA VAL A 19 25.27 10.54 -8.65
C VAL A 19 24.45 10.53 -7.36
N GLN A 20 24.47 11.62 -6.57
CA GLN A 20 23.61 11.76 -5.40
C GLN A 20 22.14 12.07 -5.74
N GLN A 21 21.86 12.49 -6.98
CA GLN A 21 20.50 12.73 -7.48
C GLN A 21 19.87 11.50 -8.15
N VAL A 22 20.55 10.35 -8.20
CA VAL A 22 19.95 9.09 -8.68
C VAL A 22 18.98 8.58 -7.62
N PRO A 23 17.68 8.44 -7.91
CA PRO A 23 16.70 8.04 -6.91
C PRO A 23 16.98 6.60 -6.46
N ALA A 24 17.43 6.46 -5.21
CA ALA A 24 17.28 5.36 -4.22
C ALA A 24 17.47 3.87 -4.61
N ALA A 25 17.46 3.50 -5.89
CA ALA A 25 17.33 2.13 -6.37
C ALA A 25 18.55 1.24 -6.07
N ALA A 26 19.76 1.83 -5.98
CA ALA A 26 20.98 1.07 -5.71
C ALA A 26 21.16 0.72 -4.22
N GLY A 27 20.63 1.53 -3.30
CA GLY A 27 20.75 1.33 -1.84
C GLY A 27 19.62 0.52 -1.19
N GLN A 28 18.51 0.33 -1.90
CA GLN A 28 17.31 -0.35 -1.38
C GLN A 28 17.24 -1.84 -1.77
N ALA A 29 18.09 -2.30 -2.69
CA ALA A 29 18.08 -3.69 -3.14
C ALA A 29 18.28 -4.64 -1.95
N ARG A 30 17.38 -5.64 -1.83
CA ARG A 30 17.34 -6.64 -0.74
C ARG A 30 17.07 -6.08 0.66
N ASN A 31 16.52 -4.87 0.77
CA ASN A 31 15.98 -4.34 2.02
C ASN A 31 14.46 -4.14 1.88
N PRO A 32 13.62 -5.12 2.27
CA PRO A 32 12.17 -5.04 2.12
C PRO A 32 11.55 -3.82 2.79
N GLN A 33 12.10 -3.39 3.94
CA GLN A 33 11.62 -2.20 4.63
C GLN A 33 11.90 -0.95 3.80
N ALA A 34 13.14 -0.72 3.38
CA ALA A 34 13.48 0.46 2.57
C ALA A 34 12.71 0.50 1.25
N ILE A 35 12.51 -0.65 0.60
CA ILE A 35 11.67 -0.75 -0.62
C ILE A 35 10.23 -0.32 -0.31
N THR A 36 9.66 -0.76 0.81
CA THR A 36 8.27 -0.47 1.18
C THR A 36 8.10 0.98 1.63
N ASP A 37 9.03 1.51 2.41
CA ASP A 37 9.06 2.91 2.85
C ASP A 37 9.10 3.86 1.65
N ASN A 38 9.92 3.58 0.65
CA ASN A 38 9.95 4.34 -0.59
C ASN A 38 8.67 4.19 -1.42
N ALA A 39 8.20 2.96 -1.64
CA ALA A 39 7.04 2.69 -2.49
C ALA A 39 5.75 3.35 -1.97
N TYR A 40 5.64 3.54 -0.66
CA TYR A 40 4.45 4.10 0.01
C TYR A 40 4.67 5.48 0.64
N ALA A 41 5.81 6.13 0.43
CA ALA A 41 6.06 7.49 0.89
C ALA A 41 5.02 8.48 0.36
N ALA A 42 4.55 9.39 1.22
CA ALA A 42 3.58 10.44 0.94
C ALA A 42 2.24 9.96 0.32
N ARG A 43 1.89 8.67 0.49
CA ARG A 43 0.64 8.07 -0.01
C ARG A 43 -0.28 7.67 1.14
N ASN A 44 -1.60 7.77 0.95
CA ASN A 44 -2.61 7.32 1.92
C ASN A 44 -2.35 7.80 3.37
N GLY A 45 -1.88 9.04 3.50
CA GLY A 45 -1.57 9.67 4.79
C GLY A 45 -0.26 9.24 5.45
N ASN A 46 0.57 8.43 4.78
CA ASN A 46 1.95 8.19 5.22
C ASN A 46 2.79 9.47 5.14
N GLY A 47 3.77 9.58 6.03
CA GLY A 47 4.86 10.55 5.92
C GLY A 47 5.79 10.26 4.73
N ASP A 48 6.91 10.98 4.67
CA ASP A 48 7.98 10.73 3.70
C ASP A 48 8.66 9.36 3.91
N GLU A 49 9.61 9.00 3.04
CA GLU A 49 10.33 7.72 3.14
C GLU A 49 11.02 7.54 4.50
N VAL A 50 11.56 8.62 5.08
CA VAL A 50 12.31 8.59 6.34
C VAL A 50 11.40 8.31 7.54
N SER A 51 10.09 8.62 7.43
CA SER A 51 9.12 8.34 8.49
C SER A 51 8.98 6.86 8.87
N GLY A 52 9.34 5.93 7.97
CA GLY A 52 9.12 4.49 8.16
C GLY A 52 7.65 4.06 8.02
N ASP A 53 6.77 4.97 7.56
CA ASP A 53 5.33 4.72 7.47
C ASP A 53 4.98 3.68 6.42
N GLY A 54 5.75 3.57 5.34
CA GLY A 54 5.48 2.58 4.31
C GLY A 54 5.53 1.17 4.87
N TRP A 55 6.58 0.85 5.62
CA TRP A 55 6.73 -0.44 6.28
C TRP A 55 5.77 -0.59 7.45
N ARG A 56 5.63 0.44 8.30
CA ARG A 56 4.75 0.38 9.47
C ARG A 56 3.30 0.14 9.08
N PHE A 57 2.81 0.82 8.05
CA PHE A 57 1.43 0.76 7.55
C PHE A 57 1.31 0.05 6.20
N ARG A 58 2.17 -0.94 5.94
CA ARG A 58 2.07 -1.84 4.79
C ARG A 58 0.74 -2.60 4.77
N GLY A 59 0.40 -3.18 3.63
CA GLY A 59 -0.82 -3.97 3.46
C GLY A 59 -0.94 -5.14 4.43
N ARG A 60 -2.06 -5.21 5.18
CA ARG A 60 -2.40 -6.31 6.08
C ARG A 60 -3.89 -6.68 6.01
N GLY A 61 -4.23 -7.84 6.56
CA GLY A 61 -5.60 -8.35 6.56
C GLY A 61 -6.08 -8.84 5.20
N LEU A 62 -7.34 -9.30 5.16
CA LEU A 62 -7.92 -9.99 3.99
C LEU A 62 -8.14 -9.07 2.78
N LEU A 63 -8.40 -7.78 3.00
CA LEU A 63 -8.57 -6.76 1.95
C LEU A 63 -7.41 -5.75 1.88
N GLN A 64 -6.25 -6.08 2.46
CA GLN A 64 -5.01 -5.29 2.34
C GLN A 64 -5.17 -3.81 2.74
N ILE A 65 -5.59 -3.56 3.99
CA ILE A 65 -5.59 -2.19 4.55
C ILE A 65 -4.15 -1.65 4.51
N THR A 66 -3.96 -0.53 3.81
CA THR A 66 -2.63 0.04 3.50
C THR A 66 -2.61 1.55 3.69
N GLY A 67 -1.60 2.05 4.38
CA GLY A 67 -1.35 3.47 4.63
C GLY A 67 -1.99 4.00 5.93
N ARG A 68 -1.28 4.89 6.62
CA ARG A 68 -1.61 5.42 7.96
C ARG A 68 -3.03 5.94 8.06
N ALA A 69 -3.53 6.68 7.06
CA ALA A 69 -4.88 7.22 7.10
C ALA A 69 -5.94 6.11 7.15
N ASN A 70 -5.71 5.00 6.44
CA ASN A 70 -6.64 3.87 6.42
C ASN A 70 -6.59 3.07 7.72
N TYR A 71 -5.40 2.86 8.30
CA TYR A 71 -5.27 2.26 9.63
C TYR A 71 -5.98 3.10 10.71
N ARG A 72 -5.80 4.43 10.68
CA ARG A 72 -6.51 5.36 11.57
C ARG A 72 -8.02 5.28 11.40
N ALA A 73 -8.51 5.31 10.16
CA ALA A 73 -9.94 5.26 9.88
C ALA A 73 -10.57 3.92 10.29
N ALA A 74 -9.89 2.80 10.02
CA ALA A 74 -10.32 1.47 10.45
C ALA A 74 -10.32 1.35 11.98
N GLY A 75 -9.26 1.84 12.63
CA GLY A 75 -9.14 1.82 14.09
C GLY A 75 -10.27 2.59 14.76
N ALA A 76 -10.57 3.80 14.28
CA ALA A 76 -11.69 4.59 14.77
C ALA A 76 -13.05 3.92 14.49
N GLY A 77 -13.22 3.28 13.34
CA GLY A 77 -14.47 2.61 12.97
C GLY A 77 -14.73 1.29 13.67
N LEU A 78 -13.70 0.65 14.22
CA LEU A 78 -13.76 -0.64 14.91
C LEU A 78 -13.52 -0.53 16.42
N ASP A 79 -13.22 0.67 16.92
CA ASP A 79 -12.76 0.92 18.29
C ASP A 79 -11.54 0.04 18.64
N GLN A 80 -10.53 0.07 17.77
CA GLN A 80 -9.29 -0.71 17.91
C GLN A 80 -8.06 0.20 17.71
N PRO A 81 -6.93 -0.08 18.38
CA PRO A 81 -5.74 0.77 18.32
C PRO A 81 -4.91 0.55 17.06
N LEU A 82 -5.53 0.46 15.87
CA LEU A 82 -4.87 0.02 14.64
C LEU A 82 -3.79 0.99 14.11
N GLU A 83 -3.83 2.27 14.46
CA GLU A 83 -2.72 3.18 14.12
C GLU A 83 -1.50 2.96 15.04
N GLN A 84 -1.76 2.63 16.31
CA GLN A 84 -0.73 2.37 17.31
C GLN A 84 -0.13 0.96 17.15
N GLU A 85 -0.98 -0.05 16.89
CA GLU A 85 -0.70 -1.48 16.81
C GLU A 85 -1.18 -2.06 15.45
N PRO A 86 -0.58 -1.66 14.32
CA PRO A 86 -1.02 -2.09 12.98
C PRO A 86 -0.92 -3.60 12.74
N GLU A 87 -0.05 -4.30 13.46
CA GLU A 87 0.11 -5.76 13.44
C GLU A 87 -1.11 -6.52 13.93
N LEU A 88 -2.06 -5.88 14.62
CA LEU A 88 -3.33 -6.52 14.97
C LEU A 88 -4.03 -7.06 13.72
N LEU A 89 -3.93 -6.39 12.57
CA LEU A 89 -4.50 -6.84 11.30
C LEU A 89 -3.87 -8.14 10.75
N GLU A 90 -2.79 -8.66 11.34
CA GLU A 90 -2.21 -9.97 11.03
C GLU A 90 -2.93 -11.11 11.80
N ARG A 91 -3.70 -10.78 12.84
CA ARG A 91 -4.51 -11.77 13.58
C ARG A 91 -5.84 -12.02 12.85
N PRO A 92 -6.33 -13.27 12.80
CA PRO A 92 -7.53 -13.63 12.04
C PRO A 92 -8.77 -12.79 12.37
N GLU A 93 -9.01 -12.49 13.65
CA GLU A 93 -10.18 -11.74 14.10
C GLU A 93 -10.20 -10.30 13.54
N PHE A 94 -9.08 -9.57 13.64
CA PHE A 94 -8.98 -8.20 13.17
C PHE A 94 -8.85 -8.14 11.64
N ALA A 95 -8.25 -9.15 11.02
CA ALA A 95 -8.23 -9.30 9.56
C ALA A 95 -9.65 -9.43 9.00
N ALA A 96 -10.52 -10.21 9.66
CA ALA A 96 -11.93 -10.34 9.28
C ALA A 96 -12.74 -9.07 9.58
N LEU A 97 -12.58 -8.49 10.78
CA LEU A 97 -13.28 -7.26 11.18
C LEU A 97 -12.94 -6.08 10.25
N SER A 98 -11.66 -5.89 9.93
CA SER A 98 -11.21 -4.81 9.02
C SER A 98 -11.72 -5.01 7.59
N ALA A 99 -11.80 -6.24 7.11
CA ALA A 99 -12.39 -6.54 5.80
C ALA A 99 -13.90 -6.23 5.77
N ALA A 100 -14.64 -6.64 6.81
CA ALA A 100 -16.07 -6.35 6.94
C ALA A 100 -16.33 -4.84 7.09
N TRP A 101 -15.50 -4.14 7.88
CA TRP A 101 -15.57 -2.69 8.01
C TRP A 101 -15.31 -1.99 6.67
N TRP A 102 -14.25 -2.36 5.94
CA TRP A 102 -13.94 -1.78 4.64
C TRP A 102 -15.10 -2.00 3.66
N TRP A 103 -15.63 -3.22 3.63
CA TRP A 103 -16.77 -3.59 2.80
C TRP A 103 -17.99 -2.73 3.07
N SER A 104 -18.37 -2.56 4.34
CA SER A 104 -19.49 -1.73 4.75
C SER A 104 -19.24 -0.25 4.45
N LYS A 105 -18.06 0.29 4.84
CA LYS A 105 -17.68 1.70 4.66
C LYS A 105 -17.70 2.15 3.20
N HIS A 106 -17.41 1.24 2.26
CA HIS A 106 -17.34 1.53 0.83
C HIS A 106 -18.60 1.13 0.05
N GLY A 107 -19.70 0.84 0.74
CA GLY A 107 -21.00 0.56 0.10
C GLY A 107 -20.99 -0.67 -0.80
N LEU A 108 -20.26 -1.72 -0.40
CA LEU A 108 -20.13 -2.91 -1.23
C LEU A 108 -21.35 -3.84 -1.13
N ASN A 109 -22.15 -3.73 -0.06
CA ASN A 109 -23.43 -4.45 0.05
C ASN A 109 -24.38 -4.05 -1.08
N GLU A 110 -24.55 -2.76 -1.32
CA GLU A 110 -25.49 -2.25 -2.33
C GLU A 110 -25.09 -2.68 -3.75
N LEU A 111 -23.79 -2.82 -4.00
CA LEU A 111 -23.29 -3.36 -5.28
C LEU A 111 -23.55 -4.86 -5.37
N ALA A 112 -23.35 -5.59 -4.27
CA ALA A 112 -23.57 -7.03 -4.22
C ALA A 112 -25.04 -7.39 -4.42
N ASP A 113 -25.96 -6.63 -3.80
CA ASP A 113 -27.41 -6.78 -3.95
C ASP A 113 -27.86 -6.58 -5.41
N ARG A 114 -27.17 -5.69 -6.15
CA ARG A 114 -27.41 -5.46 -7.58
C ARG A 114 -26.63 -6.41 -8.51
N GLY A 115 -25.82 -7.32 -7.96
CA GLY A 115 -24.97 -8.22 -8.73
C GLY A 115 -23.82 -7.53 -9.48
N GLU A 116 -23.44 -6.32 -9.08
CA GLU A 116 -22.41 -5.49 -9.75
C GLU A 116 -20.98 -5.92 -9.37
N PHE A 117 -20.66 -7.20 -9.56
CA PHE A 117 -19.40 -7.80 -9.10
C PHE A 117 -18.14 -7.13 -9.69
N ALA A 118 -18.20 -6.70 -10.95
CA ALA A 118 -17.11 -5.95 -11.57
C ALA A 118 -16.87 -4.59 -10.90
N ALA A 119 -17.95 -3.92 -10.45
CA ALA A 119 -17.84 -2.66 -9.71
C ALA A 119 -17.23 -2.89 -8.31
N ILE A 120 -17.55 -4.01 -7.66
CA ILE A 120 -16.92 -4.43 -6.39
C ILE A 120 -15.41 -4.63 -6.59
N THR A 121 -14.99 -5.42 -7.59
CA THR A 121 -13.56 -5.65 -7.86
C THR A 121 -12.81 -4.35 -8.13
N ARG A 122 -13.39 -3.46 -8.95
CA ARG A 122 -12.78 -2.16 -9.23
C ARG A 122 -12.68 -1.29 -7.98
N ARG A 123 -13.67 -1.34 -7.08
CA ARG A 123 -13.65 -0.57 -5.83
C ARG A 123 -12.58 -1.06 -4.85
N ILE A 124 -12.35 -2.38 -4.80
CA ILE A 124 -11.34 -2.98 -3.93
C ILE A 124 -9.92 -2.77 -4.51
N ASN A 125 -9.70 -3.00 -5.81
CA ASN A 125 -8.36 -3.03 -6.39
C ASN A 125 -7.96 -1.78 -7.19
N GLY A 126 -8.90 -0.85 -7.43
CA GLY A 126 -8.71 0.24 -8.39
C GLY A 126 -8.73 -0.18 -9.86
N GLY A 127 -8.95 -1.47 -10.15
CA GLY A 127 -8.98 -2.05 -11.50
C GLY A 127 -9.57 -3.46 -11.50
N PHE A 128 -9.39 -4.22 -12.58
CA PHE A 128 -10.00 -5.54 -12.77
C PHE A 128 -9.03 -6.71 -12.57
N ASN A 129 -7.89 -6.47 -11.93
CA ASN A 129 -6.89 -7.51 -11.66
C ASN A 129 -7.51 -8.64 -10.84
N GLY A 130 -7.37 -9.88 -11.33
CA GLY A 130 -7.96 -11.07 -10.72
C GLY A 130 -9.48 -11.20 -10.86
N GLN A 131 -10.15 -10.43 -11.73
CA GLN A 131 -11.62 -10.48 -11.89
C GLN A 131 -12.14 -11.91 -12.14
N ALA A 132 -11.52 -12.65 -13.06
CA ALA A 132 -11.96 -13.99 -13.42
C ALA A 132 -11.88 -14.97 -12.22
N GLU A 133 -10.75 -14.95 -11.50
CA GLU A 133 -10.55 -15.78 -10.31
C GLU A 133 -11.54 -15.42 -9.19
N ARG A 134 -11.80 -14.12 -8.98
CA ARG A 134 -12.80 -13.65 -8.00
C ARG A 134 -14.20 -14.17 -8.34
N VAL A 135 -14.58 -14.17 -9.61
CA VAL A 135 -15.86 -14.72 -10.08
C VAL A 135 -15.92 -16.23 -9.84
N GLU A 136 -14.85 -16.97 -10.13
CA GLU A 136 -14.80 -18.42 -9.90
C GLU A 136 -14.97 -18.75 -8.41
N LEU A 137 -14.24 -18.05 -7.53
CA LEU A 137 -14.36 -18.23 -6.08
C LEU A 137 -15.76 -17.89 -5.57
N TRP A 138 -16.38 -16.83 -6.09
CA TRP A 138 -17.74 -16.46 -5.76
C TRP A 138 -18.75 -17.54 -6.18
N GLU A 139 -18.68 -18.06 -7.40
CA GLU A 139 -19.58 -19.14 -7.86
C GLU A 139 -19.39 -20.44 -7.08
N ARG A 140 -18.17 -20.74 -6.65
CA ARG A 140 -17.90 -21.86 -5.72
C ARG A 140 -18.54 -21.64 -4.37
N ALA A 141 -18.40 -20.45 -3.78
CA ALA A 141 -18.99 -20.12 -2.48
C ALA A 141 -20.53 -20.13 -2.54
N LYS A 142 -21.11 -19.55 -3.61
CA LYS A 142 -22.55 -19.50 -3.83
C LYS A 142 -23.17 -20.89 -3.83
N ARG A 143 -22.59 -21.85 -4.57
CA ARG A 143 -23.06 -23.24 -4.63
C ARG A 143 -23.10 -23.98 -3.29
N VAL A 144 -22.33 -23.52 -2.29
CA VAL A 144 -22.34 -24.12 -0.94
C VAL A 144 -23.38 -23.45 -0.03
N LEU A 145 -23.69 -22.18 -0.28
CA LEU A 145 -24.54 -21.34 0.57
C LEU A 145 -25.98 -21.19 0.06
N SER A 146 -26.26 -21.60 -1.18
CA SER A 146 -27.58 -21.61 -1.82
C SER A 146 -28.13 -23.02 -1.93
#